data_AF-A0A954J4G2-F1
#
_entry.id   AF-A0A954J4G2-F1
#
_cell.length_a   1.000
_cell.length_b   1.000
_cell.length_c   1.000
_cell.angle_alpha   90.00
_cell.angle_beta   90.00
_cell.angle_gamma   90.00
#
_symmetry.space_group_name_H-M   'P 1'
#
loop_
_entity.id
_entity.type
_entity.pdbx_description
1 polymer ?
#
loop_
_entity_poly.entity_id
_entity_poly.type
_entity_poly.pdbx_seq_one_letter_code
_entity_poly.pdbx_strand_id
1 'polypeptide(L)'
;MNKARIRRLALPLWTLTIALVALVIYLRGDRKGVLDGGGTGELPVYPGIGLDVDEEAARGLFAMTPETFRFDSTCYYRYKPYVDESFEWPEHPAGAWTRTTNLYGWREDGDEQISDYDVRVLVTGDSHTDGACNNDESFPHLLEGRLQAREDGAGTGARVGVQNSGIVGYSFHNYLGVLRMHLDQDLDAFVVAVYGGNDFAESIRPHHYFRGTRPSARRTGYWGRIEAARAVSDHAVAQSLNQVLLFDEQPEEIEVALDAVRFTATQIRDLCEVNGVRLIYAYIPPAFDVPWPKLEASRQRAMDVLDLDEDRMSVSRELKRSLFEILDELGVDHIDLEPEFRAQSERCYWDKDLHVNLLGHERIAAVLEASLASGAGAIGSGAGPRDGMEWSVDERARLRAAGRWDAGVRVGEWREWYPSGDLRSNGRWSKGVRAGVWTWWYPGGVVQRQGEMRDGRPHGVWRDWHPNGAPAQWGAYAGGLPQGLWVQWWPDGLLMSVGCYVDGGRYGEWWTYRPDGSPEVRAELWAGTPVGEVQRFPAPR
;
A
#
# COMPACT_ATOMS: atom_id res chain seq x y z
N MET A 1 53.52 28.27 -38.40
CA MET A 1 53.31 29.55 -37.67
C MET A 1 51.98 29.48 -36.96
N ASN A 2 51.77 29.85 -35.70
CA ASN A 2 52.63 30.24 -34.60
C ASN A 2 51.78 30.04 -33.32
N LYS A 3 52.38 29.62 -32.22
CA LYS A 3 51.77 29.69 -30.89
C LYS A 3 51.79 31.15 -30.43
N ALA A 4 50.73 31.54 -29.69
CA ALA A 4 50.78 32.35 -28.47
C ALA A 4 50.14 33.76 -28.48
N ARG A 5 49.36 33.94 -27.39
CA ARG A 5 48.88 35.17 -26.73
C ARG A 5 47.60 35.73 -27.36
N ILE A 6 46.49 35.80 -26.63
CA ILE A 6 46.34 36.46 -25.33
C ILE A 6 45.40 35.68 -24.38
N ARG A 7 45.85 35.48 -23.14
CA ARG A 7 45.04 35.08 -21.97
C ARG A 7 44.27 36.30 -21.44
N ARG A 8 43.00 36.15 -21.08
CA ARG A 8 42.44 36.63 -19.80
C ARG A 8 40.99 36.16 -19.61
N LEU A 9 40.80 35.36 -18.56
CA LEU A 9 39.59 35.19 -17.74
C LEU A 9 38.27 34.98 -18.49
N ALA A 10 38.00 33.73 -18.84
CA ALA A 10 36.64 33.22 -18.91
C ALA A 10 36.61 31.94 -18.07
N LEU A 11 35.84 31.95 -16.98
CA LEU A 11 35.45 30.73 -16.26
C LEU A 11 34.93 29.71 -17.29
N PRO A 12 35.18 28.41 -17.11
CA PRO A 12 34.74 27.41 -18.07
C PRO A 12 33.22 27.53 -18.26
N LEU A 13 32.79 27.56 -19.53
CA LEU A 13 31.40 27.70 -19.99
C LEU A 13 30.40 26.74 -19.31
N TRP A 14 30.88 25.73 -18.58
CA TRP A 14 30.13 24.84 -17.72
C TRP A 14 29.53 25.51 -16.47
N THR A 15 30.13 26.58 -15.95
CA THR A 15 29.59 27.29 -14.77
C THR A 15 28.45 28.25 -15.13
N LEU A 16 28.39 28.75 -16.36
CA LEU A 16 27.25 29.55 -16.82
C LEU A 16 26.07 28.68 -17.26
N THR A 17 26.30 27.45 -17.75
CA THR A 17 25.21 26.50 -18.01
C THR A 17 24.61 25.98 -16.71
N ILE A 18 25.40 25.73 -15.66
CA ILE A 18 24.89 25.32 -14.35
C ILE A 18 24.21 26.48 -13.61
N ALA A 19 24.65 27.73 -13.76
CA ALA A 19 23.95 28.88 -13.19
C ALA A 19 22.67 29.25 -13.96
N LEU A 20 22.62 29.05 -15.29
CA LEU A 20 21.40 29.23 -16.07
C LEU A 20 20.42 28.06 -15.88
N VAL A 21 20.91 26.84 -15.66
CA VAL A 21 20.09 25.68 -15.29
C VAL A 21 19.63 25.79 -13.83
N ALA A 22 20.45 26.28 -12.90
CA ALA A 22 20.04 26.57 -11.53
C ALA A 22 19.08 27.76 -11.44
N LEU A 23 19.20 28.78 -12.32
CA LEU A 23 18.23 29.87 -12.42
C LEU A 23 16.96 29.45 -13.16
N VAL A 24 17.02 28.51 -14.11
CA VAL A 24 15.84 27.88 -14.73
C VAL A 24 15.19 26.88 -13.78
N ILE A 25 15.92 26.23 -12.86
CA ILE A 25 15.39 25.39 -11.78
C ILE A 25 14.84 26.25 -10.63
N TYR A 26 15.42 27.42 -10.37
CA TYR A 26 14.94 28.38 -9.37
C TYR A 26 13.76 29.23 -9.87
N LEU A 27 13.66 29.47 -11.20
CA LEU A 27 12.55 30.18 -11.84
C LEU A 27 11.49 29.25 -12.45
N ARG A 28 11.76 27.94 -12.58
CA ARG A 28 10.73 26.90 -12.67
C ARG A 28 10.48 26.39 -11.26
N GLY A 29 9.79 27.22 -10.48
CA GLY A 29 9.09 26.75 -9.30
C GLY A 29 8.00 25.76 -9.71
N ASP A 30 8.39 24.53 -10.03
CA ASP A 30 7.48 23.39 -9.98
C ASP A 30 7.35 23.04 -8.50
N ARG A 31 6.51 23.82 -7.81
CA ARG A 31 5.72 23.30 -6.70
C ARG A 31 4.76 22.26 -7.29
N LYS A 32 5.26 21.06 -7.56
CA LYS A 32 4.40 19.89 -7.62
C LYS A 32 4.33 19.32 -6.22
N GLY A 33 3.55 20.03 -5.40
CA GLY A 33 2.91 19.40 -4.26
C GLY A 33 2.06 18.26 -4.82
N VAL A 34 2.43 17.05 -4.43
CA VAL A 34 1.56 15.88 -4.45
C VAL A 34 0.19 16.32 -3.94
N LEU A 35 -0.81 16.18 -4.80
CA LEU A 35 -2.24 16.01 -4.54
C LEU A 35 -2.96 16.27 -5.84
N ASP A 36 -2.82 15.32 -6.75
CA ASP A 36 -3.74 15.13 -7.87
C ASP A 36 -3.41 13.76 -8.44
N GLY A 37 -4.36 12.86 -8.36
CA GLY A 37 -4.42 11.70 -9.23
C GLY A 37 -4.39 12.15 -10.70
N GLY A 38 -3.18 12.33 -11.23
CA GLY A 38 -2.87 12.42 -12.64
C GLY A 38 -2.93 13.81 -13.27
N GLY A 39 -1.76 14.26 -13.72
CA GLY A 39 -1.70 15.08 -14.92
C GLY A 39 -2.40 14.39 -16.11
N THR A 40 -2.64 15.15 -17.16
CA THR A 40 -3.38 14.79 -18.40
C THR A 40 -2.74 13.67 -19.24
N GLY A 41 -1.88 12.82 -18.67
CA GLY A 41 -1.25 11.70 -19.36
C GLY A 41 -2.27 10.60 -19.67
N GLU A 42 -2.24 10.09 -20.90
CA GLU A 42 -3.02 8.91 -21.27
C GLU A 42 -2.69 7.74 -20.32
N LEU A 43 -3.74 7.03 -19.85
CA LEU A 43 -3.54 5.81 -19.08
C LEU A 43 -2.79 4.77 -19.94
N PRO A 44 -1.78 4.07 -19.39
CA PRO A 44 -1.14 2.98 -20.08
C PRO A 44 -2.16 1.89 -20.46
N VAL A 45 -1.94 1.21 -21.59
CA VAL A 45 -2.88 0.22 -22.13
C VAL A 45 -2.86 -1.04 -21.26
N TYR A 46 -3.98 -1.35 -20.60
CA TYR A 46 -4.10 -2.51 -19.70
C TYR A 46 -4.45 -3.80 -20.46
N PRO A 47 -3.69 -4.90 -20.31
CA PRO A 47 -3.92 -6.13 -21.08
C PRO A 47 -4.84 -7.18 -20.43
N GLY A 48 -5.50 -6.94 -19.29
CA GLY A 48 -6.27 -8.02 -18.62
C GLY A 48 -7.16 -7.62 -17.43
N ILE A 49 -7.46 -8.58 -16.55
CA ILE A 49 -8.16 -8.42 -15.27
C ILE A 49 -7.18 -8.91 -14.20
N GLY A 50 -6.75 -8.05 -13.28
CA GLY A 50 -5.67 -8.34 -12.33
C GLY A 50 -5.30 -7.13 -11.47
N LEU A 51 -4.48 -7.34 -10.44
CA LEU A 51 -3.91 -6.26 -9.60
C LEU A 51 -2.40 -6.11 -9.78
N ASP A 52 -1.80 -6.90 -10.68
CA ASP A 52 -0.37 -6.83 -10.96
C ASP A 52 -0.10 -5.64 -11.89
N VAL A 53 0.83 -4.80 -11.49
CA VAL A 53 1.24 -3.59 -12.22
C VAL A 53 2.76 -3.62 -12.31
N ASP A 54 3.32 -3.29 -13.48
CA ASP A 54 4.75 -3.01 -13.56
C ASP A 54 5.07 -1.60 -13.03
N GLU A 55 6.37 -1.32 -12.88
CA GLU A 55 6.83 -0.04 -12.34
C GLU A 55 6.42 1.15 -13.21
N GLU A 56 6.40 1.00 -14.53
CA GLU A 56 6.04 2.08 -15.46
C GLU A 56 4.56 2.46 -15.29
N ALA A 57 3.68 1.47 -15.29
CA ALA A 57 2.25 1.69 -15.07
C ALA A 57 1.98 2.17 -13.64
N ALA A 58 2.68 1.66 -12.62
CA ALA A 58 2.53 2.15 -11.25
C ALA A 58 2.89 3.64 -11.14
N ARG A 59 4.02 4.07 -11.72
CA ARG A 59 4.42 5.49 -11.80
C ARG A 59 3.41 6.35 -12.55
N GLY A 60 2.70 5.76 -13.50
CA GLY A 60 1.60 6.38 -14.19
C GLY A 60 0.36 6.54 -13.31
N LEU A 61 0.00 5.54 -12.50
CA LEU A 61 -1.27 5.47 -11.79
C LEU A 61 -1.27 6.15 -10.43
N PHE A 62 -0.17 6.02 -9.69
CA PHE A 62 -0.04 6.50 -8.32
C PHE A 62 0.90 7.70 -8.26
N ALA A 63 0.68 8.59 -7.30
CA ALA A 63 1.48 9.79 -7.11
C ALA A 63 2.86 9.50 -6.47
N MET A 64 3.66 8.64 -7.11
CA MET A 64 4.99 8.25 -6.64
C MET A 64 6.13 9.01 -7.36
N THR A 65 6.99 9.67 -6.60
CA THR A 65 8.26 10.24 -7.07
C THR A 65 9.43 9.27 -6.82
N PRO A 66 10.31 9.00 -7.81
CA PRO A 66 11.47 8.13 -7.63
C PRO A 66 12.48 8.63 -6.59
N GLU A 67 12.43 9.90 -6.22
CA GLU A 67 13.27 10.51 -5.19
C GLU A 67 12.89 9.98 -3.80
N THR A 68 11.59 9.88 -3.52
CA THR A 68 11.05 9.53 -2.19
C THR A 68 10.66 8.06 -2.10
N PHE A 69 10.16 7.49 -3.19
CA PHE A 69 9.55 6.16 -3.19
C PHE A 69 10.32 5.16 -4.04
N ARG A 70 10.17 3.88 -3.70
CA ARG A 70 10.52 2.73 -4.52
C ARG A 70 9.25 2.00 -4.95
N PHE A 71 9.29 1.42 -6.15
CA PHE A 71 8.22 0.56 -6.62
C PHE A 71 8.14 -0.73 -5.78
N ASP A 72 6.92 -1.22 -5.58
CA ASP A 72 6.62 -2.52 -4.98
C ASP A 72 5.52 -3.20 -5.77
N SER A 73 5.70 -4.46 -6.18
CA SER A 73 4.72 -5.13 -7.03
C SER A 73 3.39 -5.47 -6.34
N THR A 74 3.31 -5.34 -5.01
CA THR A 74 2.14 -5.74 -4.23
C THR A 74 1.33 -4.54 -3.78
N CYS A 75 1.99 -3.54 -3.19
CA CYS A 75 1.36 -2.30 -2.72
C CYS A 75 1.66 -1.08 -3.62
N TYR A 76 2.23 -1.34 -4.80
CA TYR A 76 2.58 -0.40 -5.87
C TYR A 76 3.79 0.49 -5.56
N TYR A 77 3.90 1.05 -4.36
CA TYR A 77 5.07 1.81 -3.95
C TYR A 77 5.23 1.87 -2.45
N ARG A 78 6.46 2.08 -1.97
CA ARG A 78 6.78 2.32 -0.56
C ARG A 78 7.83 3.41 -0.44
N TYR A 79 8.04 3.96 0.75
CA TYR A 79 9.24 4.76 0.98
C TYR A 79 10.50 3.93 0.70
N LYS A 80 11.59 4.62 0.37
CA LYS A 80 12.91 4.01 0.43
C LYS A 80 13.21 3.59 1.87
N PRO A 81 14.01 2.53 2.06
CA PRO A 81 14.42 2.10 3.39
C PRO A 81 15.40 3.10 4.01
N TYR A 82 15.40 3.21 5.34
CA TYR A 82 16.34 4.02 6.11
C TYR A 82 16.33 5.50 5.70
N VAL A 83 15.13 6.03 5.45
CA VAL A 83 14.93 7.45 5.19
C VAL A 83 14.75 8.16 6.51
N ASP A 84 15.68 9.08 6.81
CA ASP A 84 15.56 10.06 7.89
C ASP A 84 15.29 11.43 7.27
N GLU A 85 14.05 11.90 7.35
CA GLU A 85 13.61 13.15 6.73
C GLU A 85 13.00 14.09 7.77
N SER A 86 13.58 15.29 7.91
CA SER A 86 13.10 16.31 8.83
C SER A 86 12.32 17.41 8.10
N PHE A 87 11.22 17.83 8.71
CA PHE A 87 10.31 18.82 8.17
C PHE A 87 10.21 20.01 9.13
N GLU A 88 10.47 21.22 8.64
CA GLU A 88 10.17 22.43 9.39
C GLU A 88 8.66 22.57 9.54
N TRP A 89 8.19 22.68 10.78
CA TRP A 89 6.77 22.68 11.09
C TRP A 89 6.48 23.63 12.25
N PRO A 90 6.28 24.94 11.99
CA PRO A 90 6.14 25.95 13.06
C PRO A 90 4.96 25.72 14.00
N GLU A 91 3.97 24.93 13.57
CA GLU A 91 2.80 24.57 14.39
C GLU A 91 3.11 23.43 15.36
N HIS A 92 4.12 22.62 15.06
CA HIS A 92 4.62 21.58 15.95
C HIS A 92 5.30 22.25 17.16
N PRO A 93 5.12 21.76 18.41
CA PRO A 93 5.76 22.36 19.59
C PRO A 93 7.29 22.46 19.50
N ALA A 94 7.94 21.51 18.81
CA ALA A 94 9.38 21.53 18.56
C ALA A 94 9.80 22.40 17.35
N GLY A 95 8.84 22.98 16.62
CA GLY A 95 9.07 23.74 15.39
C GLY A 95 9.45 22.89 14.17
N ALA A 96 9.58 21.58 14.35
CA ALA A 96 9.89 20.58 13.33
C ALA A 96 9.49 19.18 13.81
N TRP A 97 9.46 18.22 12.89
CA TRP A 97 9.34 16.78 13.16
C TRP A 97 10.19 15.98 12.18
N THR A 98 10.46 14.72 12.50
CA THR A 98 11.26 13.81 11.67
C THR A 98 10.52 12.49 11.44
N ARG A 99 10.61 11.97 10.22
CA ARG A 99 10.17 10.62 9.86
C ARG A 99 11.40 9.75 9.61
N THR A 100 11.40 8.59 10.24
CA THR A 100 12.37 7.50 10.03
C THR A 100 11.65 6.33 9.37
N THR A 101 12.30 5.62 8.44
CA THR A 101 11.78 4.36 7.87
C THR A 101 12.71 3.17 8.08
N ASN A 102 12.14 1.98 8.25
CA ASN A 102 12.89 0.73 8.36
C ASN A 102 13.30 0.14 7.00
N LEU A 103 13.88 -1.07 6.99
CA LEU A 103 14.28 -1.79 5.78
C LEU A 103 13.14 -2.03 4.77
N TYR A 104 11.89 -2.02 5.25
CA TYR A 104 10.69 -2.19 4.44
C TYR A 104 10.16 -0.86 3.89
N GLY A 105 10.67 0.28 4.35
CA GLY A 105 10.12 1.59 3.99
C GLY A 105 8.82 1.88 4.75
N TRP A 106 8.59 1.19 5.87
CA TRP A 106 7.54 1.51 6.82
C TRP A 106 8.08 2.50 7.83
N ARG A 107 7.19 3.30 8.39
CA ARG A 107 7.56 4.37 9.30
C ARG A 107 7.82 3.78 10.68
N GLU A 108 9.07 3.46 10.94
CA GLU A 108 9.53 2.70 12.09
C GLU A 108 10.95 3.14 12.45
N ASP A 109 11.27 3.16 13.74
CA ASP A 109 12.60 3.51 14.23
C ASP A 109 13.59 2.31 14.20
N GLY A 110 13.08 1.10 13.97
CA GLY A 110 13.84 -0.14 13.99
C GLY A 110 13.42 -1.12 12.89
N ASP A 111 14.22 -2.17 12.72
CA ASP A 111 14.04 -3.21 11.70
C ASP A 111 13.27 -4.44 12.22
N GLU A 112 12.77 -4.37 13.46
CA GLU A 112 11.87 -5.37 14.03
C GLU A 112 10.70 -5.62 13.06
N GLN A 113 10.45 -6.90 12.80
CA GLN A 113 9.28 -7.30 12.03
C GLN A 113 8.12 -7.48 12.97
N ILE A 114 6.89 -7.27 12.49
CA ILE A 114 5.71 -7.53 13.30
C ILE A 114 5.69 -8.97 13.82
N SER A 115 6.27 -9.93 13.10
CA SER A 115 6.41 -11.33 13.53
C SER A 115 7.31 -11.55 14.77
N ASP A 116 8.06 -10.53 15.19
CA ASP A 116 8.93 -10.56 16.37
C ASP A 116 8.17 -10.28 17.69
N TYR A 117 6.86 -10.00 17.60
CA TYR A 117 5.98 -9.64 18.72
C TYR A 117 4.90 -10.69 18.98
N ASP A 118 4.38 -10.70 20.21
CA ASP A 118 3.32 -11.63 20.65
C ASP A 118 1.93 -11.14 20.25
N VAL A 119 1.72 -9.82 20.26
CA VAL A 119 0.50 -9.15 19.79
C VAL A 119 0.85 -8.25 18.61
N ARG A 120 0.25 -8.51 17.45
CA ARG A 120 0.74 -8.05 16.15
C ARG A 120 -0.35 -7.28 15.42
N VAL A 121 -0.23 -5.96 15.38
CA VAL A 121 -1.24 -5.07 14.79
C VAL A 121 -0.63 -4.29 13.64
N LEU A 122 -1.11 -4.54 12.42
CA LEU A 122 -0.69 -3.77 11.26
C LEU A 122 -1.67 -2.63 11.01
N VAL A 123 -1.18 -1.40 10.89
CA VAL A 123 -2.00 -0.21 10.60
C VAL A 123 -1.59 0.36 9.25
N THR A 124 -2.56 0.51 8.34
CA THR A 124 -2.38 1.13 7.02
C THR A 124 -3.29 2.33 6.85
N GLY A 125 -2.88 3.27 6.01
CA GLY A 125 -3.68 4.44 5.62
C GLY A 125 -2.86 5.39 4.75
N ASP A 126 -3.35 6.61 4.60
CA ASP A 126 -2.75 7.66 3.79
C ASP A 126 -1.74 8.52 4.59
N SER A 127 -1.60 9.82 4.27
CA SER A 127 -0.73 10.75 4.99
C SER A 127 -1.16 11.06 6.43
N HIS A 128 -2.44 10.86 6.80
CA HIS A 128 -2.87 10.99 8.19
C HIS A 128 -2.43 9.80 9.04
N THR A 129 -2.19 8.65 8.40
CA THR A 129 -1.62 7.47 9.06
C THR A 129 -0.11 7.49 9.08
N ASP A 130 0.52 7.94 7.99
CA ASP A 130 1.94 8.30 8.00
C ASP A 130 2.22 9.28 9.17
N GLY A 131 1.48 10.40 9.20
CA GLY A 131 1.42 11.33 10.34
C GLY A 131 2.33 12.55 10.16
N ALA A 132 1.76 13.75 10.22
CA ALA A 132 2.52 15.01 10.19
C ALA A 132 3.06 15.38 11.60
N CYS A 133 3.85 14.48 12.18
CA CYS A 133 4.43 14.52 13.53
C CYS A 133 5.70 13.65 13.58
N ASN A 134 6.33 13.41 14.74
CA ASN A 134 7.40 12.41 14.88
C ASN A 134 6.83 10.97 14.90
N ASN A 135 7.68 9.95 14.75
CA ASN A 135 7.23 8.55 14.76
C ASN A 135 6.44 8.21 16.03
N ASP A 136 7.02 8.48 17.20
CA ASP A 136 6.46 8.24 18.54
C ASP A 136 5.19 9.04 18.86
N GLU A 137 4.89 10.06 18.07
CA GLU A 137 3.70 10.91 18.19
C GLU A 137 2.55 10.47 17.27
N SER A 138 2.81 9.60 16.29
CA SER A 138 1.80 9.13 15.36
C SER A 138 0.85 8.12 16.03
N PHE A 139 -0.40 8.08 15.59
CA PHE A 139 -1.42 7.26 16.24
C PHE A 139 -1.12 5.74 16.24
N PRO A 140 -0.42 5.15 15.24
CA PRO A 140 -0.03 3.74 15.33
C PRO A 140 0.98 3.48 16.47
N HIS A 141 1.97 4.35 16.66
CA HIS A 141 2.97 4.20 17.73
C HIS A 141 2.37 4.52 19.11
N LEU A 142 1.47 5.52 19.19
CA LEU A 142 0.70 5.76 20.41
C LEU A 142 -0.20 4.58 20.76
N LEU A 143 -0.78 3.91 19.75
CA LEU A 143 -1.57 2.68 19.94
C LEU A 143 -0.68 1.54 20.46
N GLU A 144 0.54 1.40 19.96
CA GLU A 144 1.52 0.44 20.50
C GLU A 144 1.74 0.63 21.99
N GLY A 145 2.09 1.85 22.41
CA GLY A 145 2.33 2.16 23.82
C GLY A 145 1.10 1.91 24.69
N ARG A 146 -0.11 2.23 24.19
CA ARG A 146 -1.37 1.96 24.88
C ARG A 146 -1.63 0.48 25.07
N LEU A 147 -1.50 -0.32 24.00
CA LEU A 147 -1.71 -1.77 24.07
C LEU A 147 -0.64 -2.45 24.92
N GLN A 148 0.63 -2.04 24.81
CA GLN A 148 1.72 -2.56 25.65
C GLN A 148 1.43 -2.29 27.14
N ALA A 149 0.99 -1.08 27.50
CA ALA A 149 0.64 -0.74 28.88
C ALA A 149 -0.49 -1.63 29.44
N ARG A 150 -1.40 -2.12 28.60
CA ARG A 150 -2.44 -3.07 29.01
C ARG A 150 -1.87 -4.45 29.29
N GLU A 151 -0.99 -4.96 28.44
CA GLU A 151 -0.32 -6.24 28.65
C GLU A 151 0.56 -6.21 29.91
N ASP A 152 1.28 -5.11 30.12
CA ASP A 152 2.06 -4.86 31.34
C ASP A 152 1.16 -4.84 32.58
N GLY A 153 0.02 -4.14 32.50
CA GLY A 153 -0.97 -4.06 33.58
C GLY A 153 -1.66 -5.40 33.87
N ALA A 154 -1.82 -6.25 32.86
CA ALA A 154 -2.33 -7.61 32.98
C ALA A 154 -1.27 -8.63 33.44
N GLY A 155 0.01 -8.26 33.42
CA GLY A 155 1.13 -9.11 33.84
C GLY A 155 1.38 -10.29 32.91
N THR A 156 1.02 -10.19 31.64
CA THR A 156 1.19 -11.28 30.65
C THR A 156 2.65 -11.45 30.23
N GLY A 157 3.42 -10.37 30.24
CA GLY A 157 4.78 -10.32 29.70
C GLY A 157 4.84 -10.34 28.17
N ALA A 158 3.69 -10.23 27.50
CA ALA A 158 3.60 -10.18 26.05
C ALA A 158 4.18 -8.86 25.51
N ARG A 159 4.92 -8.97 24.40
CA ARG A 159 5.38 -7.82 23.62
C ARG A 159 4.35 -7.48 22.57
N VAL A 160 3.95 -6.21 22.52
CA VAL A 160 3.06 -5.68 21.50
C VAL A 160 3.87 -4.98 20.42
N GLY A 161 3.56 -5.29 19.16
CA GLY A 161 4.09 -4.62 17.98
C GLY A 161 2.95 -4.01 17.18
N VAL A 162 3.00 -2.69 16.97
CA VAL A 162 2.05 -1.99 16.09
C VAL A 162 2.83 -1.29 14.98
N GLN A 163 2.70 -1.79 13.76
CA GLN A 163 3.52 -1.29 12.65
C GLN A 163 2.78 -0.23 11.81
N ASN A 164 3.42 0.92 11.57
CA ASN A 164 2.91 2.00 10.74
C ASN A 164 3.29 1.84 9.27
N SER A 165 2.34 1.32 8.48
CA SER A 165 2.45 1.20 7.02
C SER A 165 1.74 2.32 6.25
N GLY A 166 1.37 3.41 6.92
CA GLY A 166 0.75 4.58 6.31
C GLY A 166 1.72 5.30 5.37
N ILE A 167 1.25 5.64 4.17
CA ILE A 167 2.04 6.35 3.16
C ILE A 167 1.18 7.40 2.48
N VAL A 168 1.75 8.59 2.28
CA VAL A 168 1.09 9.68 1.54
C VAL A 168 0.60 9.21 0.17
N GLY A 169 -0.67 9.46 -0.13
CA GLY A 169 -1.30 9.11 -1.41
C GLY A 169 -1.74 7.65 -1.53
N TYR A 170 -1.65 6.85 -0.47
CA TYR A 170 -2.32 5.56 -0.44
C TYR A 170 -3.83 5.71 -0.45
N SER A 171 -4.50 4.74 -1.09
CA SER A 171 -5.95 4.56 -1.03
C SER A 171 -6.29 3.06 -1.03
N PHE A 172 -7.55 2.72 -1.29
CA PHE A 172 -8.11 1.37 -1.12
C PHE A 172 -7.31 0.21 -1.73
N HIS A 173 -6.74 0.39 -2.93
CA HIS A 173 -5.94 -0.68 -3.57
C HIS A 173 -4.60 -0.87 -2.88
N ASN A 174 -3.98 0.20 -2.37
CA ASN A 174 -2.74 0.13 -1.60
C ASN A 174 -2.97 -0.62 -0.29
N TYR A 175 -4.08 -0.36 0.40
CA TYR A 175 -4.44 -1.04 1.65
C TYR A 175 -4.52 -2.56 1.48
N LEU A 176 -5.14 -3.03 0.40
CA LEU A 176 -5.16 -4.46 0.04
C LEU A 176 -3.76 -5.00 -0.25
N GLY A 177 -2.94 -4.23 -0.98
CA GLY A 177 -1.55 -4.57 -1.26
C GLY A 177 -0.72 -4.75 0.01
N VAL A 178 -0.85 -3.81 0.96
CA VAL A 178 -0.17 -3.86 2.26
C VAL A 178 -0.53 -5.13 3.03
N LEU A 179 -1.83 -5.48 3.14
CA LEU A 179 -2.22 -6.72 3.81
C LEU A 179 -1.57 -7.95 3.14
N ARG A 180 -1.62 -8.02 1.81
CA ARG A 180 -1.05 -9.14 1.03
C ARG A 180 0.44 -9.35 1.30
N MET A 181 1.18 -8.29 1.55
CA MET A 181 2.61 -8.36 1.90
C MET A 181 2.89 -8.95 3.28
N HIS A 182 1.92 -8.94 4.18
CA HIS A 182 2.09 -9.33 5.58
C HIS A 182 1.26 -10.57 5.97
N LEU A 183 0.63 -11.24 5.00
CA LEU A 183 -0.17 -12.45 5.24
C LEU A 183 0.62 -13.61 5.86
N ASP A 184 1.95 -13.60 5.77
CA ASP A 184 2.82 -14.60 6.36
C ASP A 184 3.38 -14.20 7.74
N GLN A 185 2.96 -13.07 8.30
CA GLN A 185 3.43 -12.55 9.58
C GLN A 185 2.45 -12.81 10.75
N ASP A 186 1.47 -13.70 10.54
CA ASP A 186 0.50 -14.18 11.54
C ASP A 186 -0.20 -13.03 12.32
N LEU A 187 -0.63 -11.96 11.65
CA LEU A 187 -1.25 -10.78 12.28
C LEU A 187 -2.42 -11.13 13.23
N ASP A 188 -2.53 -10.42 14.34
CA ASP A 188 -3.70 -10.50 15.24
C ASP A 188 -4.78 -9.50 14.82
N ALA A 189 -4.36 -8.32 14.35
CA ALA A 189 -5.28 -7.32 13.80
C ALA A 189 -4.69 -6.55 12.60
N PHE A 190 -5.59 -6.14 11.71
CA PHE A 190 -5.32 -5.25 10.61
C PHE A 190 -6.28 -4.06 10.65
N VAL A 191 -5.73 -2.86 10.77
CA VAL A 191 -6.49 -1.61 10.85
C VAL A 191 -6.30 -0.83 9.55
N VAL A 192 -7.40 -0.51 8.89
CA VAL A 192 -7.44 0.35 7.70
C VAL A 192 -7.97 1.71 8.11
N ALA A 193 -7.10 2.71 8.19
CA ALA A 193 -7.47 4.09 8.42
C ALA A 193 -7.78 4.76 7.07
N VAL A 194 -9.05 5.09 6.85
CA VAL A 194 -9.56 5.73 5.64
C VAL A 194 -9.71 7.22 5.89
N TYR A 195 -9.03 8.06 5.10
CA TYR A 195 -9.24 9.50 5.18
C TYR A 195 -10.35 9.93 4.21
N GLY A 196 -11.38 10.59 4.74
CA GLY A 196 -12.51 11.04 3.94
C GLY A 196 -12.20 12.16 2.96
N GLY A 197 -11.01 12.78 3.02
CA GLY A 197 -10.71 13.99 2.26
C GLY A 197 -10.17 13.76 0.85
N ASN A 198 -9.55 12.60 0.58
CA ASN A 198 -8.91 12.30 -0.71
C ASN A 198 -8.89 10.81 -1.10
N ASP A 199 -9.04 9.84 -0.18
CA ASP A 199 -8.91 8.41 -0.47
C ASP A 199 -9.84 7.95 -1.60
N PHE A 200 -11.07 8.47 -1.65
CA PHE A 200 -12.03 8.12 -2.69
C PHE A 200 -11.57 8.65 -4.05
N ALA A 201 -11.13 9.90 -4.13
CA ALA A 201 -10.59 10.50 -5.35
C ALA A 201 -9.32 9.80 -5.85
N GLU A 202 -8.38 9.50 -4.95
CA GLU A 202 -7.11 8.84 -5.27
C GLU A 202 -7.32 7.39 -5.76
N SER A 203 -8.45 6.77 -5.43
CA SER A 203 -8.80 5.42 -5.88
C SER A 203 -9.31 5.35 -7.33
N ILE A 204 -9.84 6.44 -7.87
CA ILE A 204 -10.53 6.48 -9.17
C ILE A 204 -9.63 5.98 -10.30
N ARG A 205 -8.45 6.59 -10.43
CA ARG A 205 -7.56 6.33 -11.55
C ARG A 205 -6.99 4.90 -11.53
N PRO A 206 -6.47 4.38 -10.41
CA PRO A 206 -6.11 2.97 -10.30
C PRO A 206 -7.30 2.05 -10.57
N HIS A 207 -8.48 2.36 -10.05
CA HIS A 207 -9.64 1.49 -10.23
C HIS A 207 -10.10 1.40 -11.69
N HIS A 208 -10.15 2.52 -12.42
CA HIS A 208 -10.38 2.50 -13.87
C HIS A 208 -9.39 1.63 -14.62
N TYR A 209 -8.10 1.74 -14.29
CA TYR A 209 -7.06 0.92 -14.89
C TYR A 209 -7.34 -0.58 -14.67
N PHE A 210 -7.60 -1.00 -13.43
CA PHE A 210 -7.89 -2.41 -13.12
C PHE A 210 -9.18 -2.94 -13.74
N ARG A 211 -10.16 -2.06 -14.00
CA ARG A 211 -11.41 -2.39 -14.69
C ARG A 211 -11.31 -2.30 -16.22
N GLY A 212 -10.18 -1.85 -16.77
CA GLY A 212 -10.03 -1.61 -18.21
C GLY A 212 -10.95 -0.49 -18.73
N THR A 213 -11.36 0.43 -17.86
CA THR A 213 -12.20 1.59 -18.18
C THR A 213 -11.37 2.88 -18.12
N ARG A 214 -11.99 4.03 -18.38
CA ARG A 214 -11.31 5.34 -18.35
C ARG A 214 -12.07 6.32 -17.48
N PRO A 215 -11.37 7.18 -16.72
CA PRO A 215 -11.99 8.29 -16.00
C PRO A 215 -12.73 9.22 -16.95
N SER A 216 -13.82 9.80 -16.45
CA SER A 216 -14.55 10.89 -17.08
C SER A 216 -13.64 12.08 -17.36
N ALA A 217 -13.91 12.74 -18.49
CA ALA A 217 -13.19 13.95 -18.85
C ALA A 217 -13.54 15.09 -17.88
N ARG A 218 -12.52 15.74 -17.32
CA ARG A 218 -12.68 16.93 -16.48
C ARG A 218 -13.32 18.07 -17.28
N ARG A 219 -14.16 18.88 -16.64
CA ARG A 219 -14.74 20.08 -17.28
C ARG A 219 -13.65 21.09 -17.61
N THR A 220 -13.84 21.85 -18.68
CA THR A 220 -12.92 22.93 -19.07
C THR A 220 -12.71 23.90 -17.92
N GLY A 221 -11.45 24.19 -17.59
CA GLY A 221 -11.10 25.13 -16.52
C GLY A 221 -11.09 24.54 -15.11
N TYR A 222 -11.27 23.22 -14.94
CA TYR A 222 -11.10 22.52 -13.65
C TYR A 222 -9.77 22.87 -12.98
N TRP A 223 -8.65 22.66 -13.69
CA TRP A 223 -7.31 22.93 -13.16
C TRP A 223 -7.07 24.39 -12.83
N GLY A 224 -7.61 25.32 -13.63
CA GLY A 224 -7.49 26.75 -13.36
C GLY A 224 -8.19 27.16 -12.05
N ARG A 225 -9.33 26.53 -11.71
CA ARG A 225 -10.01 26.76 -10.43
C ARG A 225 -9.28 26.13 -9.25
N ILE A 226 -8.76 24.91 -9.41
CA ILE A 226 -7.93 24.27 -8.40
C ILE A 226 -6.69 25.13 -8.08
N GLU A 227 -5.97 25.60 -9.10
CA GLU A 227 -4.81 26.49 -8.91
C GLU A 227 -5.20 27.80 -8.22
N ALA A 228 -6.32 28.41 -8.63
CA ALA A 228 -6.82 29.63 -7.99
C ALA A 228 -7.20 29.40 -6.52
N ALA A 229 -7.82 28.27 -6.19
CA ALA A 229 -8.21 27.94 -4.82
C ALA A 229 -6.99 27.62 -3.95
N ARG A 230 -5.97 26.93 -4.49
CA ARG A 230 -4.71 26.66 -3.79
C ARG A 230 -3.95 27.93 -3.44
N ALA A 231 -4.07 28.98 -4.26
CA ALA A 231 -3.49 30.29 -3.95
C ALA A 231 -4.14 30.94 -2.70
N VAL A 232 -5.37 30.56 -2.36
CA VAL A 232 -6.06 31.00 -1.13
C VAL A 232 -5.71 30.08 0.04
N SER A 233 -5.78 28.76 -0.17
CA SER A 233 -5.44 27.75 0.84
C SER A 233 -5.14 26.41 0.17
N ASP A 234 -3.86 26.13 -0.06
CA ASP A 234 -3.39 24.90 -0.73
C ASP A 234 -3.87 23.65 0.02
N HIS A 235 -3.60 23.58 1.32
CA HIS A 235 -3.97 22.46 2.18
C HIS A 235 -5.48 22.21 2.28
N ALA A 236 -6.30 23.26 2.26
CA ALA A 236 -7.77 23.11 2.23
C ALA A 236 -8.25 22.40 0.96
N VAL A 237 -7.65 22.72 -0.18
CA VAL A 237 -7.95 22.08 -1.46
C VAL A 237 -7.49 20.62 -1.42
N ALA A 238 -6.23 20.44 -1.04
CA ALA A 238 -5.53 19.18 -0.90
C ALA A 238 -6.25 18.15 0.00
N GLN A 239 -6.66 18.57 1.20
CA GLN A 239 -7.18 17.69 2.25
C GLN A 239 -8.71 17.56 2.25
N SER A 240 -9.41 18.23 1.33
CA SER A 240 -10.88 18.16 1.30
C SER A 240 -11.50 18.62 -0.02
N LEU A 241 -11.26 19.88 -0.42
CA LEU A 241 -12.11 20.50 -1.46
C LEU A 241 -11.87 19.95 -2.87
N ASN A 242 -10.69 19.41 -3.17
CA ASN A 242 -10.39 18.81 -4.48
C ASN A 242 -11.30 17.60 -4.76
N GLN A 243 -11.47 16.74 -3.76
CA GLN A 243 -12.35 15.57 -3.85
C GLN A 243 -13.82 15.99 -3.98
N VAL A 244 -14.26 16.97 -3.17
CA VAL A 244 -15.62 17.50 -3.28
C VAL A 244 -15.88 18.04 -4.69
N LEU A 245 -14.97 18.87 -5.22
CA LEU A 245 -15.12 19.43 -6.56
C LEU A 245 -15.08 18.35 -7.64
N LEU A 246 -14.23 17.32 -7.50
CA LEU A 246 -14.19 16.18 -8.41
C LEU A 246 -15.57 15.53 -8.54
N PHE A 247 -16.16 15.11 -7.42
CA PHE A 247 -17.41 14.36 -7.43
C PHE A 247 -18.64 15.22 -7.73
N ASP A 248 -18.59 16.50 -7.36
CA ASP A 248 -19.62 17.45 -7.77
C ASP A 248 -19.66 17.65 -9.30
N GLU A 249 -18.50 17.68 -9.97
CA GLU A 249 -18.45 17.86 -11.42
C GLU A 249 -18.64 16.58 -12.23
N GLN A 250 -18.28 15.46 -11.62
CA GLN A 250 -18.25 14.11 -12.19
C GLN A 250 -18.95 13.13 -11.22
N PRO A 251 -20.27 13.28 -10.99
CA PRO A 251 -20.99 12.44 -10.03
C PRO A 251 -20.97 10.95 -10.40
N GLU A 252 -20.77 10.61 -11.68
CA GLU A 252 -20.57 9.23 -12.14
C GLU A 252 -19.32 8.56 -11.56
N GLU A 253 -18.30 9.33 -11.13
CA GLU A 253 -17.09 8.80 -10.52
C GLU A 253 -17.33 8.33 -9.07
N ILE A 254 -18.42 8.75 -8.44
CA ILE A 254 -18.81 8.28 -7.10
C ILE A 254 -19.00 6.76 -7.15
N GLU A 255 -19.70 6.24 -8.15
CA GLU A 255 -19.93 4.79 -8.31
C GLU A 255 -18.61 4.03 -8.52
N VAL A 256 -17.64 4.63 -9.20
CA VAL A 256 -16.31 4.05 -9.41
C VAL A 256 -15.53 3.97 -8.10
N ALA A 257 -15.55 5.04 -7.29
CA ALA A 257 -14.91 5.03 -5.97
C ALA A 257 -15.57 4.00 -5.04
N LEU A 258 -16.91 3.93 -5.03
CA LEU A 258 -17.64 2.97 -4.21
C LEU A 258 -17.44 1.52 -4.68
N ASP A 259 -17.28 1.26 -5.98
CA ASP A 259 -16.86 -0.06 -6.48
C ASP A 259 -15.43 -0.40 -6.04
N ALA A 260 -14.52 0.58 -6.02
CA ALA A 260 -13.16 0.38 -5.49
C ALA A 260 -13.16 -0.01 -4.01
N VAL A 261 -13.96 0.68 -3.19
CA VAL A 261 -14.17 0.36 -1.78
C VAL A 261 -14.70 -1.06 -1.65
N ARG A 262 -15.81 -1.38 -2.31
CA ARG A 262 -16.46 -2.69 -2.21
C ARG A 262 -15.54 -3.82 -2.66
N PHE A 263 -14.83 -3.64 -3.77
CA PHE A 263 -13.91 -4.63 -4.33
C PHE A 263 -12.72 -4.92 -3.40
N THR A 264 -12.13 -3.88 -2.82
CA THR A 264 -10.94 -4.02 -1.96
C THR A 264 -11.32 -4.48 -0.56
N ALA A 265 -12.38 -3.92 0.05
CA ALA A 265 -12.86 -4.32 1.37
C ALA A 265 -13.34 -5.77 1.40
N THR A 266 -13.99 -6.25 0.33
CA THR A 266 -14.34 -7.68 0.17
C THR A 266 -13.09 -8.55 0.26
N GLN A 267 -12.05 -8.22 -0.51
CA GLN A 267 -10.82 -9.02 -0.52
C GLN A 267 -10.04 -8.94 0.79
N ILE A 268 -9.96 -7.75 1.39
CA ILE A 268 -9.31 -7.55 2.69
C ILE A 268 -10.02 -8.39 3.76
N ARG A 269 -11.35 -8.33 3.83
CA ARG A 269 -12.15 -9.17 4.72
C ARG A 269 -11.89 -10.65 4.49
N ASP A 270 -11.99 -11.13 3.25
CA ASP A 270 -11.84 -12.55 2.95
C ASP A 270 -10.43 -13.05 3.33
N LEU A 271 -9.41 -12.23 3.09
CA LEU A 271 -8.04 -12.51 3.51
C LEU A 271 -7.90 -12.52 5.04
N CYS A 272 -8.47 -11.54 5.74
CA CYS A 272 -8.45 -11.51 7.20
C CYS A 272 -9.17 -12.71 7.81
N GLU A 273 -10.35 -13.07 7.31
CA GLU A 273 -11.15 -14.22 7.79
C GLU A 273 -10.38 -15.53 7.63
N VAL A 274 -9.78 -15.78 6.46
CA VAL A 274 -9.01 -17.01 6.19
C VAL A 274 -7.77 -17.11 7.07
N ASN A 275 -7.22 -15.99 7.53
CA ASN A 275 -6.01 -15.95 8.36
C ASN A 275 -6.31 -15.70 9.84
N GLY A 276 -7.59 -15.60 10.24
CA GLY A 276 -7.98 -15.33 11.62
C GLY A 276 -7.55 -13.95 12.13
N VAL A 277 -7.39 -12.97 11.24
CA VAL A 277 -6.97 -11.59 11.56
C VAL A 277 -8.21 -10.76 11.86
N ARG A 278 -8.21 -10.00 12.95
CA ARG A 278 -9.28 -9.03 13.22
C ARG A 278 -9.15 -7.84 12.28
N LEU A 279 -10.21 -7.53 11.53
CA LEU A 279 -10.24 -6.40 10.61
C LEU A 279 -11.06 -5.24 11.19
N ILE A 280 -10.51 -4.03 11.18
CA ILE A 280 -11.22 -2.80 11.55
C ILE A 280 -10.96 -1.70 10.52
N TYR A 281 -12.01 -1.03 10.07
CA TYR A 281 -11.91 0.20 9.29
C TYR A 281 -12.15 1.43 10.19
N ALA A 282 -11.21 2.37 10.23
CA ALA A 282 -11.36 3.63 10.97
C ALA A 282 -11.49 4.80 10.00
N TYR A 283 -12.63 5.49 10.01
CA TYR A 283 -12.86 6.65 9.16
C TYR A 283 -12.40 7.92 9.86
N ILE A 284 -11.39 8.59 9.29
CA ILE A 284 -10.90 9.90 9.71
C ILE A 284 -11.67 10.96 8.90
N PRO A 285 -12.47 11.83 9.55
CA PRO A 285 -13.25 12.84 8.84
C PRO A 285 -12.34 13.91 8.21
N PRO A 286 -12.74 14.54 7.10
CA PRO A 286 -12.08 15.76 6.63
C PRO A 286 -12.13 16.87 7.68
N ALA A 287 -11.12 17.73 7.69
CA ALA A 287 -11.05 18.84 8.64
C ALA A 287 -12.25 19.80 8.53
N PHE A 288 -12.87 19.91 7.36
CA PHE A 288 -14.07 20.75 7.14
C PHE A 288 -15.38 20.09 7.57
N ASP A 289 -15.41 18.76 7.72
CA ASP A 289 -16.57 18.07 8.27
C ASP A 289 -16.57 18.13 9.80
N VAL A 290 -15.50 18.63 10.44
CA VAL A 290 -15.41 18.94 11.88
C VAL A 290 -15.32 20.47 12.04
N PRO A 291 -16.46 21.20 12.10
CA PRO A 291 -16.48 22.65 12.01
C PRO A 291 -15.65 23.31 13.10
N TRP A 292 -14.84 24.30 12.71
CA TRP A 292 -14.04 25.09 13.64
C TRP A 292 -14.13 26.58 13.34
N PRO A 293 -14.64 27.42 14.27
CA PRO A 293 -14.93 28.83 13.99
C PRO A 293 -13.74 29.63 13.45
N LYS A 294 -12.50 29.28 13.84
CA LYS A 294 -11.29 29.99 13.41
C LYS A 294 -10.95 29.78 11.93
N LEU A 295 -11.42 28.70 11.31
CA LEU A 295 -11.17 28.41 9.90
C LEU A 295 -12.31 28.81 8.98
N GLU A 296 -13.48 29.18 9.52
CA GLU A 296 -14.68 29.44 8.72
C GLU A 296 -14.43 30.46 7.60
N ALA A 297 -13.73 31.55 7.91
CA ALA A 297 -13.40 32.56 6.90
C ALA A 297 -12.45 32.04 5.82
N SER A 298 -11.51 31.14 6.16
CA SER A 298 -10.57 30.56 5.18
C SER A 298 -11.25 29.51 4.31
N ARG A 299 -12.09 28.68 4.93
CA ARG A 299 -12.96 27.71 4.27
C ARG A 299 -13.87 28.40 3.27
N GLN A 300 -14.60 29.43 3.68
CA GLN A 300 -15.52 30.17 2.82
C GLN A 300 -14.80 30.77 1.60
N ARG A 301 -13.62 31.40 1.78
CA ARG A 301 -12.86 31.93 0.64
C ARG A 301 -12.44 30.86 -0.37
N ALA A 302 -12.05 29.67 0.10
CA ALA A 302 -11.67 28.58 -0.79
C ALA A 302 -12.90 28.02 -1.52
N MET A 303 -14.03 27.89 -0.82
CA MET A 303 -15.32 27.49 -1.41
C MET A 303 -15.81 28.50 -2.46
N ASP A 304 -15.72 29.80 -2.18
CA ASP A 304 -16.11 30.87 -3.13
C ASP A 304 -15.32 30.79 -4.45
N VAL A 305 -14.02 30.47 -4.38
CA VAL A 305 -13.17 30.31 -5.58
C VAL A 305 -13.54 29.06 -6.39
N LEU A 306 -13.95 28.00 -5.70
CA LEU A 306 -14.33 26.73 -6.32
C LEU A 306 -15.80 26.70 -6.76
N ASP A 307 -16.58 27.75 -6.45
CA ASP A 307 -18.03 27.82 -6.66
C ASP A 307 -18.78 26.73 -5.87
N LEU A 308 -18.30 26.38 -4.67
CA LEU A 308 -18.91 25.38 -3.79
C LEU A 308 -19.77 26.05 -2.71
N ASP A 309 -20.87 25.40 -2.34
CA ASP A 309 -21.74 25.75 -1.21
C ASP A 309 -21.95 24.56 -0.27
N GLU A 310 -22.68 24.76 0.83
CA GLU A 310 -22.94 23.69 1.82
C GLU A 310 -23.72 22.50 1.26
N ASP A 311 -24.58 22.73 0.27
CA ASP A 311 -25.35 21.66 -0.37
C ASP A 311 -24.40 20.80 -1.22
N ARG A 312 -23.46 21.40 -1.95
CA ARG A 312 -22.44 20.69 -2.73
C ARG A 312 -21.41 19.97 -1.85
N MET A 313 -21.12 20.50 -0.66
CA MET A 313 -20.27 19.83 0.34
C MET A 313 -20.91 18.55 0.91
N SER A 314 -22.22 18.32 0.69
CA SER A 314 -22.90 17.11 1.18
C SER A 314 -22.33 15.80 0.62
N VAL A 315 -21.65 15.84 -0.53
CA VAL A 315 -21.01 14.67 -1.15
C VAL A 315 -20.03 13.95 -0.22
N SER A 316 -19.31 14.68 0.65
CA SER A 316 -18.40 14.07 1.64
C SER A 316 -19.17 13.19 2.63
N ARG A 317 -20.31 13.70 3.11
CA ARG A 317 -21.20 12.96 4.02
C ARG A 317 -21.85 11.77 3.34
N GLU A 318 -22.18 11.89 2.05
CA GLU A 318 -22.72 10.79 1.25
C GLU A 318 -21.68 9.68 1.06
N LEU A 319 -20.44 10.01 0.70
CA LEU A 319 -19.34 9.04 0.58
C LEU A 319 -19.09 8.30 1.89
N LYS A 320 -19.04 9.03 3.02
CA LYS A 320 -18.91 8.41 4.36
C LYS A 320 -20.04 7.43 4.63
N ARG A 321 -21.30 7.85 4.40
CA ARG A 321 -22.47 7.00 4.62
C ARG A 321 -22.40 5.75 3.75
N SER A 322 -22.08 5.88 2.47
CA SER A 322 -21.98 4.75 1.55
C SER A 322 -20.82 3.81 1.87
N LEU A 323 -19.68 4.32 2.37
CA LEU A 323 -18.61 3.49 2.91
C LEU A 323 -19.11 2.61 4.05
N PHE A 324 -19.80 3.19 5.04
CA PHE A 324 -20.33 2.42 6.17
C PHE A 324 -21.41 1.43 5.76
N GLU A 325 -22.32 1.81 4.85
CA GLU A 325 -23.31 0.90 4.26
C GLU A 325 -22.62 -0.32 3.59
N ILE A 326 -21.54 -0.09 2.83
CA ILE A 326 -20.74 -1.18 2.25
C ILE A 326 -20.09 -2.05 3.34
N LEU A 327 -19.48 -1.46 4.36
CA LEU A 327 -18.80 -2.22 5.42
C LEU A 327 -19.79 -3.03 6.26
N ASP A 328 -20.98 -2.48 6.56
CA ASP A 328 -22.09 -3.17 7.21
C ASP A 328 -22.57 -4.36 6.38
N GLU A 329 -22.80 -4.18 5.07
CA GLU A 329 -23.17 -5.26 4.16
C GLU A 329 -22.12 -6.37 4.10
N LEU A 330 -20.84 -6.02 4.26
CA LEU A 330 -19.73 -6.97 4.26
C LEU A 330 -19.49 -7.61 5.63
N GLY A 331 -20.16 -7.14 6.69
CA GLY A 331 -19.94 -7.61 8.08
C GLY A 331 -18.58 -7.21 8.65
N VAL A 332 -18.06 -6.04 8.27
CA VAL A 332 -16.75 -5.54 8.69
C VAL A 332 -16.91 -4.49 9.80
N ASP A 333 -16.19 -4.68 10.91
CA ASP A 333 -16.14 -3.71 12.01
C ASP A 333 -15.59 -2.37 11.50
N HIS A 334 -16.27 -1.28 11.86
CA HIS A 334 -15.87 0.06 11.47
C HIS A 334 -16.12 1.10 12.57
N ILE A 335 -15.34 2.18 12.53
CA ILE A 335 -15.31 3.26 13.52
C ILE A 335 -15.49 4.60 12.81
N ASP A 336 -16.45 5.42 13.26
CA ASP A 336 -16.56 6.82 12.88
C ASP A 336 -15.85 7.70 13.92
N LEU A 337 -14.75 8.36 13.52
CA LEU A 337 -14.00 9.26 14.41
C LEU A 337 -14.59 10.68 14.46
N GLU A 338 -15.59 11.01 13.63
CA GLU A 338 -16.18 12.35 13.60
C GLU A 338 -16.81 12.78 14.94
N PRO A 339 -17.59 11.94 15.64
CA PRO A 339 -18.13 12.32 16.94
C PRO A 339 -17.04 12.60 17.98
N GLU A 340 -15.97 11.80 18.00
CA GLU A 340 -14.84 12.00 18.91
C GLU A 340 -14.14 13.33 18.62
N PHE A 341 -13.89 13.63 17.34
CA PHE A 341 -13.21 14.86 16.93
C PHE A 341 -14.05 16.10 17.22
N ARG A 342 -15.37 16.03 17.04
CA ARG A 342 -16.31 17.12 17.37
C ARG A 342 -16.46 17.36 18.87
N ALA A 343 -16.23 16.34 19.70
CA ALA A 343 -16.37 16.44 21.15
C ALA A 343 -15.21 17.19 21.81
N GLN A 344 -14.07 17.35 21.13
CA GLN A 344 -12.89 17.97 21.71
C GLN A 344 -13.05 19.49 21.85
N SER A 345 -12.57 20.02 22.98
CA SER A 345 -12.49 21.48 23.20
C SER A 345 -11.34 22.14 22.45
N GLU A 346 -10.38 21.34 21.99
CA GLU A 346 -9.25 21.74 21.17
C GLU A 346 -9.34 21.03 19.81
N ARG A 347 -8.75 21.64 18.79
CA ARG A 347 -8.85 21.12 17.44
C ARG A 347 -7.94 19.90 17.26
N CYS A 348 -8.42 18.89 16.53
CA CYS A 348 -7.67 17.67 16.20
C CYS A 348 -6.84 17.76 14.91
N TYR A 349 -6.64 18.96 14.36
CA TYR A 349 -5.93 19.21 13.11
C TYR A 349 -4.97 20.38 13.25
N TRP A 350 -3.91 20.38 12.45
CA TRP A 350 -3.06 21.56 12.27
C TRP A 350 -3.89 22.72 11.71
N ASP A 351 -3.53 23.94 12.09
CA ASP A 351 -4.23 25.17 11.72
C ASP A 351 -4.08 25.50 10.24
N LYS A 352 -2.87 25.37 9.67
CA LYS A 352 -2.66 25.69 8.25
C LYS A 352 -2.66 24.47 7.35
N ASP A 353 -2.00 23.40 7.78
CA ASP A 353 -1.78 22.22 6.96
C ASP A 353 -2.96 21.23 6.95
N LEU A 354 -3.80 21.28 7.98
CA LEU A 354 -5.02 20.46 8.11
C LEU A 354 -4.81 18.94 8.20
N HIS A 355 -3.57 18.41 8.24
CA HIS A 355 -3.38 17.05 8.72
C HIS A 355 -3.79 16.94 10.20
N VAL A 356 -4.11 15.71 10.62
CA VAL A 356 -4.32 15.38 12.04
C VAL A 356 -3.11 15.86 12.85
N ASN A 357 -3.37 16.56 13.95
CA ASN A 357 -2.32 17.05 14.86
C ASN A 357 -2.09 16.06 16.02
N LEU A 358 -1.22 16.42 16.96
CA LEU A 358 -0.88 15.58 18.11
C LEU A 358 -2.10 15.15 18.94
N LEU A 359 -3.06 16.06 19.18
CA LEU A 359 -4.28 15.72 19.90
C LEU A 359 -5.11 14.71 19.09
N GLY A 360 -5.30 14.96 17.79
CA GLY A 360 -6.06 14.05 16.95
C GLY A 360 -5.42 12.66 16.86
N HIS A 361 -4.09 12.57 16.74
CA HIS A 361 -3.38 11.29 16.77
C HIS A 361 -3.62 10.54 18.09
N GLU A 362 -3.55 11.23 19.22
CA GLU A 362 -3.81 10.63 20.52
C GLU A 362 -5.27 10.17 20.69
N ARG A 363 -6.24 10.94 20.17
CA ARG A 363 -7.66 10.56 20.15
C ARG A 363 -7.91 9.32 19.30
N ILE A 364 -7.34 9.26 18.08
CA ILE A 364 -7.44 8.09 17.21
C ILE A 364 -6.91 6.84 17.92
N ALA A 365 -5.70 6.93 18.50
CA ALA A 365 -5.09 5.83 19.22
C ALA A 365 -5.95 5.33 20.39
N ALA A 366 -6.54 6.24 21.16
CA ALA A 366 -7.42 5.89 22.28
C ALA A 366 -8.69 5.15 21.83
N VAL A 367 -9.33 5.61 20.75
CA VAL A 367 -10.53 4.95 20.19
C VAL A 367 -10.19 3.57 19.63
N LEU A 368 -9.07 3.45 18.90
CA LEU A 368 -8.60 2.17 18.37
C LEU A 368 -8.27 1.17 19.48
N GLU A 369 -7.58 1.61 20.53
CA GLU A 369 -7.27 0.77 21.71
C GLU A 369 -8.56 0.19 22.31
N ALA A 370 -9.56 1.03 22.55
CA ALA A 370 -10.84 0.61 23.13
C ALA A 370 -11.54 -0.43 22.24
N SER A 371 -11.51 -0.23 20.92
CA SER A 371 -12.12 -1.16 19.96
C SER A 371 -11.37 -2.50 19.92
N LEU A 372 -10.04 -2.48 19.77
CA LEU A 372 -9.21 -3.68 19.68
C LEU A 372 -9.21 -4.51 20.96
N ALA A 373 -9.37 -3.86 22.10
CA ALA A 373 -9.40 -4.51 23.40
C ALA A 373 -10.79 -4.98 23.85
N SER A 374 -11.83 -4.80 23.04
CA SER A 374 -13.19 -5.21 23.35
C SER A 374 -13.84 -6.03 22.25
N GLY A 375 -14.96 -6.69 22.56
CA GLY A 375 -15.76 -7.47 21.61
C GLY A 375 -15.31 -8.93 21.39
N ALA A 376 -16.00 -9.62 20.49
CA ALA A 376 -15.57 -10.92 19.99
C ALA A 376 -14.32 -10.72 19.12
N GLY A 377 -13.21 -11.37 19.45
CA GLY A 377 -11.91 -11.12 18.78
C GLY A 377 -11.06 -10.02 19.43
N ALA A 378 -11.29 -9.68 20.71
CA ALA A 378 -10.34 -8.88 21.47
C ALA A 378 -8.92 -9.46 21.34
N ILE A 379 -7.95 -8.60 21.01
CA ILE A 379 -6.54 -8.98 20.95
C ILE A 379 -5.88 -8.77 22.32
N GLY A 380 -4.92 -9.61 22.65
CA GLY A 380 -4.20 -9.52 23.92
C GLY A 380 -4.97 -10.01 25.16
N SER A 381 -4.27 -10.02 26.29
CA SER A 381 -4.71 -10.34 27.66
C SER A 381 -5.49 -11.65 27.89
N GLY A 382 -5.06 -12.77 27.27
CA GLY A 382 -5.63 -14.10 27.57
C GLY A 382 -5.00 -15.33 26.91
N ALA A 383 -4.01 -15.19 26.04
CA ALA A 383 -3.21 -16.31 25.55
C ALA A 383 -1.76 -16.07 25.99
N GLY A 384 -1.25 -16.94 26.87
CA GLY A 384 0.20 -17.08 26.94
C GLY A 384 0.72 -17.41 25.53
N PRO A 385 1.97 -17.04 25.19
CA PRO A 385 2.53 -17.35 23.88
C PRO A 385 2.27 -18.82 23.57
N ARG A 386 1.67 -19.10 22.41
CA ARG A 386 1.39 -20.47 22.00
C ARG A 386 2.69 -21.27 22.13
N ASP A 387 2.65 -22.37 22.86
CA ASP A 387 3.80 -23.26 23.03
C ASP A 387 3.33 -24.72 22.93
N GLY A 388 4.14 -25.54 22.28
CA GLY A 388 3.86 -26.94 22.04
C GLY A 388 3.15 -27.21 20.71
N MET A 389 2.71 -28.45 20.55
CA MET A 389 2.02 -28.88 19.34
C MET A 389 0.59 -28.37 19.34
N GLU A 390 0.19 -27.73 18.26
CA GLU A 390 -1.18 -27.32 18.03
C GLU A 390 -1.69 -27.89 16.71
N TRP A 391 -2.99 -28.12 16.67
CA TRP A 391 -3.74 -28.34 15.45
C TRP A 391 -5.03 -27.53 15.51
N SER A 392 -5.35 -26.86 14.40
CA SER A 392 -6.65 -26.20 14.23
C SER A 392 -7.58 -27.12 13.45
N VAL A 393 -8.88 -27.02 13.74
CA VAL A 393 -9.93 -27.76 13.04
C VAL A 393 -11.03 -26.81 12.55
N ASP A 394 -11.76 -27.20 11.50
CA ASP A 394 -12.96 -26.50 11.06
C ASP A 394 -14.19 -26.81 11.95
N GLU A 395 -15.33 -26.19 11.65
CA GLU A 395 -16.62 -26.38 12.34
C GLU A 395 -17.12 -27.85 12.35
N ARG A 396 -16.55 -28.69 11.47
CA ARG A 396 -16.87 -30.12 11.35
C ARG A 396 -15.76 -31.00 11.93
N ALA A 397 -14.86 -30.41 12.74
CA ALA A 397 -13.74 -31.06 13.40
C ALA A 397 -12.68 -31.66 12.43
N ARG A 398 -12.52 -31.11 11.22
CA ARG A 398 -11.46 -31.52 10.26
C ARG A 398 -10.23 -30.64 10.40
N LEU A 399 -9.03 -31.23 10.32
CA LEU A 399 -7.77 -30.50 10.42
C LEU A 399 -7.65 -29.38 9.39
N ARG A 400 -7.17 -28.21 9.82
CA ARG A 400 -6.92 -27.01 9.01
C ARG A 400 -5.44 -26.64 8.99
N ALA A 401 -4.79 -26.69 10.15
CA ALA A 401 -3.36 -26.52 10.27
C ALA A 401 -2.84 -27.34 11.44
N ALA A 402 -1.56 -27.69 11.40
CA ALA A 402 -0.89 -28.37 12.50
C ALA A 402 0.60 -28.06 12.45
N GLY A 403 1.18 -27.86 13.63
CA GLY A 403 2.60 -27.65 13.80
C GLY A 403 2.93 -27.32 15.24
N ARG A 404 4.18 -26.94 15.47
CA ARG A 404 4.66 -26.54 16.80
C ARG A 404 4.74 -25.03 16.89
N TRP A 405 4.32 -24.51 18.03
CA TRP A 405 4.65 -23.18 18.49
C TRP A 405 5.75 -23.22 19.54
N ASP A 406 6.55 -22.19 19.59
CA ASP A 406 7.61 -21.99 20.56
C ASP A 406 7.65 -20.51 20.90
N ALA A 407 7.23 -20.16 22.11
CA ALA A 407 7.09 -18.77 22.54
C ALA A 407 6.32 -17.89 21.52
N GLY A 408 5.14 -18.34 21.08
CA GLY A 408 4.25 -17.53 20.24
C GLY A 408 4.55 -17.54 18.74
N VAL A 409 5.68 -18.11 18.32
CA VAL A 409 6.04 -18.21 16.90
C VAL A 409 6.01 -19.66 16.38
N ARG A 410 5.64 -19.83 15.11
CA ARG A 410 5.67 -21.13 14.44
C ARG A 410 7.12 -21.65 14.36
N VAL A 411 7.32 -22.90 14.71
CA VAL A 411 8.59 -23.61 14.55
C VAL A 411 8.40 -25.04 14.06
N GLY A 412 9.43 -25.57 13.42
CA GLY A 412 9.43 -26.96 12.96
C GLY A 412 8.52 -27.17 11.76
N GLU A 413 8.15 -28.42 11.51
CA GLU A 413 7.28 -28.77 10.39
C GLU A 413 5.85 -28.26 10.65
N TRP A 414 5.29 -27.61 9.65
CA TRP A 414 3.90 -27.20 9.61
C TRP A 414 3.20 -27.77 8.39
N ARG A 415 1.94 -28.09 8.59
CA ARG A 415 1.03 -28.59 7.55
C ARG A 415 -0.26 -27.81 7.60
N GLU A 416 -0.81 -27.56 6.44
CA GLU A 416 -2.13 -26.96 6.29
C GLU A 416 -2.96 -27.81 5.33
N TRP A 417 -4.28 -27.82 5.54
CA TRP A 417 -5.22 -28.63 4.79
C TRP A 417 -6.37 -27.80 4.23
N TYR A 418 -6.85 -28.20 3.07
CA TYR A 418 -8.09 -27.71 2.49
C TYR A 418 -9.31 -28.18 3.28
N PRO A 419 -10.50 -27.54 3.13
CA PRO A 419 -11.75 -28.05 3.72
C PRO A 419 -12.11 -29.48 3.29
N SER A 420 -11.58 -29.92 2.13
CA SER A 420 -11.71 -31.29 1.63
C SER A 420 -10.94 -32.31 2.48
N GLY A 421 -9.94 -31.86 3.24
CA GLY A 421 -8.97 -32.71 3.95
C GLY A 421 -7.70 -32.99 3.14
N ASP A 422 -7.60 -32.50 1.91
CA ASP A 422 -6.37 -32.59 1.12
C ASP A 422 -5.29 -31.68 1.70
N LEU A 423 -4.03 -32.11 1.65
CA LEU A 423 -2.91 -31.27 2.07
C LEU A 423 -2.85 -30.04 1.14
N ARG A 424 -2.76 -28.85 1.73
CA ARG A 424 -2.64 -27.56 1.04
C ARG A 424 -1.21 -27.09 1.00
N SER A 425 -0.50 -27.19 2.13
CA SER A 425 0.89 -26.75 2.23
C SER A 425 1.64 -27.55 3.30
N ASN A 426 2.95 -27.63 3.14
CA ASN A 426 3.87 -28.24 4.10
C ASN A 426 5.24 -27.59 3.94
N GLY A 427 5.83 -27.25 5.07
CA GLY A 427 7.20 -26.82 5.12
C GLY A 427 7.62 -26.49 6.54
N ARG A 428 8.88 -26.09 6.68
CA ARG A 428 9.45 -25.80 7.98
C ARG A 428 9.31 -24.32 8.30
N TRP A 429 9.02 -24.03 9.57
CA TRP A 429 9.19 -22.72 10.16
C TRP A 429 10.41 -22.71 11.07
N SER A 430 11.11 -21.59 11.09
CA SER A 430 12.26 -21.35 11.95
C SER A 430 12.14 -19.94 12.48
N LYS A 431 11.91 -19.79 13.79
CA LYS A 431 11.73 -18.48 14.45
C LYS A 431 10.66 -17.61 13.77
N GLY A 432 9.48 -18.16 13.53
CA GLY A 432 8.36 -17.39 12.97
C GLY A 432 8.43 -17.11 11.47
N VAL A 433 9.51 -17.49 10.76
CA VAL A 433 9.59 -17.35 9.29
C VAL A 433 9.68 -18.70 8.59
N ARG A 434 9.16 -18.77 7.36
CA ARG A 434 9.28 -19.96 6.50
C ARG A 434 10.74 -20.22 6.15
N ALA A 435 11.16 -21.47 6.34
CA ALA A 435 12.53 -21.93 6.08
C ALA A 435 12.54 -23.32 5.44
N GLY A 436 13.61 -23.63 4.70
CA GLY A 436 13.77 -24.93 4.06
C GLY A 436 12.79 -25.16 2.91
N VAL A 437 12.63 -26.41 2.51
CA VAL A 437 11.76 -26.75 1.38
C VAL A 437 10.31 -26.60 1.78
N TRP A 438 9.59 -25.81 1.01
CA TRP A 438 8.14 -25.68 1.08
C TRP A 438 7.49 -26.29 -0.14
N THR A 439 6.35 -26.92 0.07
CA THR A 439 5.51 -27.48 -0.98
C THR A 439 4.08 -27.05 -0.77
N TRP A 440 3.41 -26.68 -1.85
CA TRP A 440 1.99 -26.37 -1.93
C TRP A 440 1.34 -27.32 -2.92
N TRP A 441 0.07 -27.62 -2.68
CA TRP A 441 -0.72 -28.52 -3.50
C TRP A 441 -2.04 -27.87 -3.89
N TYR A 442 -2.58 -28.25 -5.03
CA TYR A 442 -3.97 -27.99 -5.41
C TYR A 442 -4.94 -28.88 -4.61
N PRO A 443 -6.23 -28.51 -4.51
CA PRO A 443 -7.27 -29.44 -4.08
C PRO A 443 -7.21 -30.72 -4.95
N GLY A 444 -7.22 -31.90 -4.31
CA GLY A 444 -6.95 -33.18 -4.98
C GLY A 444 -5.48 -33.64 -4.98
N GLY A 445 -4.56 -32.88 -4.38
CA GLY A 445 -3.22 -33.36 -4.01
C GLY A 445 -2.16 -33.30 -5.12
N VAL A 446 -2.43 -32.64 -6.25
CA VAL A 446 -1.41 -32.32 -7.26
C VAL A 446 -0.50 -31.22 -6.70
N VAL A 447 0.82 -31.37 -6.77
CA VAL A 447 1.75 -30.32 -6.33
C VAL A 447 1.49 -29.08 -7.18
N GLN A 448 1.27 -27.93 -6.54
CA GLN A 448 1.10 -26.64 -7.19
C GLN A 448 2.44 -25.94 -7.35
N ARG A 449 3.23 -25.93 -6.27
CA ARG A 449 4.50 -25.19 -6.21
C ARG A 449 5.42 -25.81 -5.17
N GLN A 450 6.72 -25.77 -5.41
CA GLN A 450 7.74 -26.25 -4.50
C GLN A 450 9.05 -25.46 -4.67
N GLY A 451 9.71 -25.13 -3.57
CA GLY A 451 11.04 -24.52 -3.59
C GLY A 451 11.58 -24.28 -2.18
N GLU A 452 12.80 -23.77 -2.09
CA GLU A 452 13.42 -23.42 -0.80
C GLU A 452 12.96 -22.04 -0.35
N MET A 453 12.62 -21.91 0.92
CA MET A 453 12.42 -20.65 1.62
C MET A 453 13.64 -20.38 2.50
N ARG A 454 14.14 -19.16 2.47
CA ARG A 454 15.19 -18.68 3.36
C ARG A 454 14.79 -17.32 3.92
N ASP A 455 14.79 -17.20 5.24
CA ASP A 455 14.40 -15.97 5.95
C ASP A 455 13.03 -15.43 5.49
N GLY A 456 12.04 -16.33 5.34
CA GLY A 456 10.69 -15.97 4.90
C GLY A 456 10.54 -15.71 3.40
N ARG A 457 11.62 -15.75 2.60
CA ARG A 457 11.58 -15.42 1.17
C ARG A 457 11.94 -16.62 0.27
N PRO A 458 11.40 -16.68 -0.96
CA PRO A 458 11.83 -17.65 -1.96
C PRO A 458 13.35 -17.59 -2.21
N HIS A 459 13.98 -18.75 -2.20
CA HIS A 459 15.39 -18.94 -2.48
C HIS A 459 15.61 -20.21 -3.32
N GLY A 460 16.68 -20.23 -4.11
CA GLY A 460 17.03 -21.40 -4.92
C GLY A 460 16.00 -21.67 -6.02
N VAL A 461 15.97 -22.91 -6.50
CA VAL A 461 15.09 -23.30 -7.60
C VAL A 461 13.67 -23.52 -7.10
N TRP A 462 12.74 -22.85 -7.76
CA TRP A 462 11.30 -23.02 -7.60
C TRP A 462 10.71 -23.69 -8.81
N ARG A 463 9.73 -24.55 -8.54
CA ARG A 463 8.98 -25.27 -9.55
C ARG A 463 7.51 -25.12 -9.28
N ASP A 464 6.77 -24.80 -10.32
CA ASP A 464 5.32 -24.75 -10.32
C ASP A 464 4.79 -25.75 -11.33
N TRP A 465 3.57 -26.22 -11.07
CA TRP A 465 2.83 -27.12 -11.94
C TRP A 465 1.42 -26.59 -12.13
N HIS A 466 0.81 -26.94 -13.25
CA HIS A 466 -0.59 -26.70 -13.56
C HIS A 466 -1.50 -27.67 -12.77
N PRO A 467 -2.81 -27.40 -12.65
CA PRO A 467 -3.74 -28.30 -11.97
C PRO A 467 -3.80 -29.71 -12.56
N ASN A 468 -3.43 -29.88 -13.83
CA ASN A 468 -3.34 -31.19 -14.50
C ASN A 468 -2.02 -31.93 -14.21
N GLY A 469 -1.11 -31.35 -13.42
CA GLY A 469 0.19 -31.91 -13.07
C GLY A 469 1.31 -31.63 -14.07
N ALA A 470 1.04 -30.97 -15.20
CA ALA A 470 2.08 -30.55 -16.13
C ALA A 470 2.95 -29.43 -15.52
N PRO A 471 4.26 -29.35 -15.81
CA PRO A 471 5.08 -28.22 -15.39
C PRO A 471 4.48 -26.89 -15.86
N ALA A 472 4.39 -25.90 -14.97
CA ALA A 472 3.89 -24.56 -15.29
C ALA A 472 5.03 -23.56 -15.45
N GLN A 473 5.94 -23.51 -14.48
CA GLN A 473 7.12 -22.65 -14.59
C GLN A 473 8.22 -23.09 -13.63
N TRP A 474 9.48 -22.98 -14.06
CA TRP A 474 10.65 -23.23 -13.24
C TRP A 474 11.62 -22.04 -13.35
N GLY A 475 12.23 -21.68 -12.23
CA GLY A 475 13.21 -20.61 -12.16
C GLY A 475 13.85 -20.51 -10.79
N ALA A 476 14.93 -19.74 -10.66
CA ALA A 476 15.57 -19.52 -9.38
C ALA A 476 15.15 -18.20 -8.75
N TYR A 477 15.24 -18.14 -7.42
CA TYR A 477 15.12 -16.94 -6.63
C TYR A 477 16.38 -16.70 -5.80
N ALA A 478 16.75 -15.43 -5.62
CA ALA A 478 17.70 -14.99 -4.59
C ALA A 478 17.15 -13.76 -3.87
N GLY A 479 17.17 -13.77 -2.54
CA GLY A 479 16.63 -12.66 -1.73
C GLY A 479 15.13 -12.40 -1.92
N GLY A 480 14.37 -13.39 -2.42
CA GLY A 480 12.96 -13.24 -2.80
C GLY A 480 12.72 -12.74 -4.23
N LEU A 481 13.78 -12.40 -4.98
CA LEU A 481 13.67 -11.89 -6.35
C LEU A 481 14.02 -12.99 -7.38
N PRO A 482 13.28 -13.08 -8.49
CA PRO A 482 13.62 -13.96 -9.61
C PRO A 482 15.06 -13.73 -10.10
N GLN A 483 15.77 -14.82 -10.33
CA GLN A 483 17.16 -14.83 -10.77
C GLN A 483 17.43 -15.95 -11.79
N GLY A 484 18.32 -15.67 -12.73
CA GLY A 484 18.78 -16.62 -13.74
C GLY A 484 17.71 -17.00 -14.75
N LEU A 485 17.86 -18.17 -15.37
CA LEU A 485 16.95 -18.66 -16.40
C LEU A 485 15.58 -19.02 -15.82
N TRP A 486 14.54 -18.50 -16.46
CA TRP A 486 13.16 -18.82 -16.20
C TRP A 486 12.51 -19.42 -17.43
N VAL A 487 11.74 -20.48 -17.20
CA VAL A 487 11.05 -21.22 -18.25
C VAL A 487 9.61 -21.41 -17.82
N GLN A 488 8.67 -21.15 -18.71
CA GLN A 488 7.23 -21.30 -18.46
C GLN A 488 6.59 -22.10 -19.59
N TRP A 489 5.56 -22.87 -19.26
CA TRP A 489 4.84 -23.75 -20.17
C TRP A 489 3.33 -23.55 -20.08
N TRP A 490 2.65 -23.83 -21.18
CA TRP A 490 1.20 -23.97 -21.26
C TRP A 490 0.74 -25.28 -20.57
N PRO A 491 -0.56 -25.42 -20.23
CA PRO A 491 -1.08 -26.64 -19.60
C PRO A 491 -0.88 -27.93 -20.41
N ASP A 492 -0.74 -27.83 -21.74
CA ASP A 492 -0.44 -28.97 -22.61
C ASP A 492 1.05 -29.34 -22.67
N GLY A 493 1.90 -28.60 -21.96
CA GLY A 493 3.34 -28.80 -21.89
C GLY A 493 4.14 -28.09 -22.98
N LEU A 494 3.49 -27.33 -23.87
CA LEU A 494 4.20 -26.51 -24.86
C LEU A 494 4.86 -25.31 -24.18
N LEU A 495 6.05 -24.93 -24.67
CA LEU A 495 6.78 -23.79 -24.13
C LEU A 495 5.93 -22.53 -24.30
N MET A 496 5.83 -21.71 -23.25
CA MET A 496 5.12 -20.44 -23.24
C MET A 496 6.09 -19.27 -23.26
N SER A 497 7.12 -19.33 -22.42
CA SER A 497 8.16 -18.30 -22.40
C SER A 497 9.49 -18.80 -21.85
N VAL A 498 10.57 -18.15 -22.25
CA VAL A 498 11.90 -18.37 -21.69
C VAL A 498 12.74 -17.10 -21.74
N GLY A 499 13.49 -16.84 -20.67
CA GLY A 499 14.45 -15.74 -20.61
C GLY A 499 15.11 -15.63 -19.24
N CYS A 500 16.00 -14.67 -19.07
CA CYS A 500 16.76 -14.51 -17.83
C CYS A 500 16.22 -13.37 -16.98
N TYR A 501 16.21 -13.59 -15.66
CA TYR A 501 16.00 -12.57 -14.66
C TYR A 501 17.32 -12.19 -13.98
N VAL A 502 17.46 -10.91 -13.64
CA VAL A 502 18.49 -10.38 -12.75
C VAL A 502 17.81 -9.44 -11.77
N ASP A 503 17.86 -9.77 -10.47
CA ASP A 503 17.23 -9.01 -9.38
C ASP A 503 15.76 -8.67 -9.67
N GLY A 504 15.01 -9.63 -10.22
CA GLY A 504 13.59 -9.48 -10.56
C GLY A 504 13.28 -8.76 -11.87
N GLY A 505 14.25 -8.08 -12.50
CA GLY A 505 14.11 -7.53 -13.85
C GLY A 505 14.40 -8.59 -14.93
N ARG A 506 13.75 -8.51 -16.10
CA ARG A 506 14.06 -9.38 -17.25
C ARG A 506 15.23 -8.82 -18.05
N TYR A 507 16.23 -9.64 -18.34
CA TYR A 507 17.45 -9.24 -19.05
C TYR A 507 17.82 -10.21 -20.17
N GLY A 508 18.41 -9.65 -21.23
CA GLY A 508 18.87 -10.40 -22.39
C GLY A 508 17.72 -10.89 -23.26
N GLU A 509 17.96 -11.94 -24.03
CA GLU A 509 16.96 -12.46 -24.95
C GLU A 509 15.78 -13.10 -24.22
N TRP A 510 14.59 -12.65 -24.58
CA TRP A 510 13.32 -13.16 -24.09
C TRP A 510 12.49 -13.67 -25.26
N TRP A 511 12.00 -14.90 -25.12
CA TRP A 511 11.13 -15.54 -26.10
C TRP A 511 9.76 -15.82 -25.51
N THR A 512 8.72 -15.56 -26.29
CA THR A 512 7.35 -16.01 -26.01
C THR A 512 6.80 -16.82 -27.17
N TYR A 513 5.92 -17.75 -26.84
CA TYR A 513 5.35 -18.72 -27.77
C TYR A 513 3.85 -18.79 -27.53
N ARG A 514 3.10 -19.03 -28.61
CA ARG A 514 1.65 -19.21 -28.57
C ARG A 514 1.27 -20.57 -27.98
N PRO A 515 -0.01 -20.78 -27.64
CA PRO A 515 -0.50 -22.10 -27.19
C PRO A 515 -0.29 -23.23 -28.20
N ASP A 516 -0.11 -22.94 -29.49
CA ASP A 516 0.21 -23.94 -30.51
C ASP A 516 1.73 -24.26 -30.61
N GLY A 517 2.55 -23.63 -29.76
CA GLY A 517 4.00 -23.77 -29.74
C GLY A 517 4.74 -22.93 -30.79
N SER A 518 4.03 -22.17 -31.64
CA SER A 518 4.68 -21.27 -32.59
C SER A 518 5.31 -20.07 -31.87
N PRO A 519 6.50 -19.59 -32.29
CA PRO A 519 7.09 -18.40 -31.71
C PRO A 519 6.17 -17.20 -31.94
N GLU A 520 6.02 -16.36 -30.92
CA GLU A 520 5.18 -15.16 -30.96
C GLU A 520 6.03 -13.90 -30.95
N VAL A 521 6.92 -13.79 -29.98
CA VAL A 521 7.80 -12.63 -29.79
C VAL A 521 9.20 -13.07 -29.41
N ARG A 522 10.20 -12.39 -29.98
CA ARG A 522 11.57 -12.35 -29.45
C ARG A 522 11.94 -10.88 -29.22
N ALA A 523 12.46 -10.58 -28.03
CA ALA A 523 12.97 -9.27 -27.68
C ALA A 523 14.26 -9.39 -26.87
N GLU A 524 15.19 -8.45 -27.03
CA GLU A 524 16.28 -8.25 -26.07
C GLU A 524 15.79 -7.25 -25.01
N LEU A 525 15.81 -7.65 -23.73
CA LEU A 525 15.27 -6.86 -22.63
C LEU A 525 16.39 -6.33 -21.72
N TRP A 526 16.20 -5.14 -21.18
CA TRP A 526 16.96 -4.59 -20.07
C TRP A 526 15.97 -4.15 -18.99
N ALA A 527 15.99 -4.82 -17.83
CA ALA A 527 15.04 -4.60 -16.74
C ALA A 527 13.56 -4.67 -17.19
N GLY A 528 13.23 -5.53 -18.16
CA GLY A 528 11.87 -5.67 -18.71
C GLY A 528 11.56 -4.77 -19.91
N THR A 529 12.36 -3.73 -20.16
CA THR A 529 12.18 -2.83 -21.31
C THR A 529 12.92 -3.37 -22.54
N PRO A 530 12.29 -3.45 -23.73
CA PRO A 530 12.98 -3.81 -24.95
C PRO A 530 14.12 -2.84 -25.30
N VAL A 531 15.32 -3.36 -25.48
CA VAL A 531 16.52 -2.64 -25.92
C VAL A 531 16.91 -3.10 -27.33
N GLY A 532 16.06 -2.78 -28.30
CA GLY A 532 16.30 -3.13 -29.70
C GLY A 532 15.03 -3.44 -30.47
N GLU A 533 15.20 -4.07 -31.63
CA GLU A 533 14.06 -4.48 -32.46
C GLU A 533 13.32 -5.66 -31.80
N VAL A 534 12.02 -5.48 -31.58
CA VAL A 534 11.14 -6.55 -31.12
C VAL A 534 10.66 -7.34 -32.34
N GLN A 535 11.12 -8.58 -32.46
CA GLN A 535 10.70 -9.46 -33.54
C GLN A 535 9.36 -10.12 -33.19
N ARG A 536 8.31 -9.77 -33.92
CA ARG A 536 6.99 -10.42 -33.82
C ARG A 536 6.78 -11.36 -34.98
N PHE A 537 6.46 -12.61 -34.67
CA PHE A 537 6.22 -13.64 -35.67
C PHE A 537 4.72 -13.70 -36.01
N PRO A 538 4.31 -13.85 -37.27
CA PRO A 538 2.90 -14.00 -37.62
C PRO A 538 2.34 -15.33 -37.10
N ALA A 539 1.03 -15.36 -36.82
CA ALA A 539 0.36 -16.61 -36.50
C ALA A 539 0.43 -17.58 -37.70
N PRO A 540 0.59 -18.89 -37.46
CA PRO A 540 0.50 -19.89 -38.51
C PRO A 540 -0.90 -19.84 -39.17
N ARG A 541 -0.94 -20.05 -40.49
CA ARG A 541 -2.17 -20.03 -41.29
C ARG A 541 -2.90 -21.35 -41.25
#